data_AF-A0AAV1RXD6-F1
#
_entry.id   AF-A0AAV1RXD6-F1
#
_cell.length_a   1.000
_cell.length_b   1.000
_cell.length_c   1.000
_cell.angle_alpha   90.00
_cell.angle_beta   90.00
_cell.angle_gamma   90.00
#
_symmetry.space_group_name_H-M   'P 1'
#
loop_
_entity.id
_entity.type
_entity.pdbx_description
1 polymer ?
#
loop_
_entity_poly.entity_id
_entity_poly.type
_entity_poly.pdbx_seq_one_letter_code
_entity_poly.pdbx_strand_id
1 'polypeptide(L)'
;MESGLVRIAVECDKEKGVEKKAERLLEEPMWRTYCNGKKCGFATRKECGPKEWKVLKAVEPISMGAGVLPGCSADGELMYMRAKFERIVGYRDSEAFYKMNPGSNGAGLAWLTGLHKQYQSAFVAMASQFSLSPSGSSPPPNSPTTATLQKKKKVSIIDGVSAALSSDDILCEILLRVPPDTLFRLIIVSKRWLHTVCSSVFCQHYLRRWPLAFRMLGFFVCNNLYLGRGQSGLRRPLTEPAMPLLSTCKEGDDLKFSKILKQFGYFIDSSNGLLLCGRHPKRYFVWNPITKQHYKLPKPRVYFEDLCMAFLAEDHPSDNMCYKVIRAKCDFNLDDEMKTVPIETFNSKTRTWNFSTLTCLPTLSLCPWSAATVVKGAVHWYAAQRNLAIYDPDNGERRLSSIKLPGSIDFEERALGESFDGLLQYGWSSKSGLEIWVLRNEEVGHAIVPSDDGCPNKSWNLRYRLNFKTMWKKNPTFMTKFCTRDKETQILSFLHRNSESVCIRSGSDIFLLHLMDQKVEVVLYNGRGSSISWDFSRVAPYFRPDWPHSSLCLC
;
A
#
# COMPACT_ATOMS: atom_id res chain seq x y z
N MET A 1 -38.91 10.69 -11.10
CA MET A 1 -37.79 11.09 -11.97
C MET A 1 -36.91 12.02 -11.16
N GLU A 2 -35.92 11.47 -10.44
CA GLU A 2 -35.03 12.23 -9.56
C GLU A 2 -33.87 12.87 -10.34
N SER A 3 -33.47 14.04 -9.87
CA SER A 3 -32.50 15.01 -10.43
C SER A 3 -31.29 14.41 -11.15
N GLY A 4 -31.13 14.76 -12.44
CA GLY A 4 -30.04 14.34 -13.31
C GLY A 4 -28.68 14.90 -12.91
N LEU A 5 -27.93 14.17 -12.08
CA LEU A 5 -26.50 14.34 -11.90
C LEU A 5 -25.76 13.73 -13.10
N VAL A 6 -24.99 14.52 -13.84
CA VAL A 6 -24.09 14.02 -14.90
C VAL A 6 -22.83 13.43 -14.25
N ARG A 7 -22.63 12.12 -14.38
CA ARG A 7 -21.47 11.35 -13.90
C ARG A 7 -20.58 11.03 -15.09
N ILE A 8 -19.28 11.31 -14.99
CA ILE A 8 -18.31 10.99 -16.04
C ILE A 8 -17.26 10.06 -15.45
N ALA A 9 -17.05 8.89 -16.06
CA ALA A 9 -15.98 7.96 -15.72
C ALA A 9 -15.10 7.72 -16.96
N VAL A 10 -13.82 7.47 -16.74
CA VAL A 10 -12.84 7.28 -17.80
C VAL A 10 -12.03 6.03 -17.50
N GLU A 11 -11.90 5.09 -18.46
CA GLU A 11 -11.28 3.78 -18.27
C GLU A 11 -10.25 3.51 -19.37
N CYS A 12 -9.10 2.95 -19.01
CA CYS A 12 -8.09 2.48 -19.95
C CYS A 12 -7.75 1.02 -19.59
N ASP A 13 -7.69 0.13 -20.59
CA ASP A 13 -7.20 -1.24 -20.39
C ASP A 13 -5.72 -1.27 -20.79
N LYS A 14 -4.81 -1.52 -19.84
CA LYS A 14 -3.41 -1.83 -20.19
C LYS A 14 -3.33 -3.25 -20.73
N GLU A 15 -2.89 -3.40 -21.98
CA GLU A 15 -2.59 -4.72 -22.54
C GLU A 15 -1.42 -5.36 -21.78
N LYS A 16 -1.63 -6.57 -21.26
CA LYS A 16 -0.60 -7.37 -20.62
C LYS A 16 0.37 -7.87 -21.68
N GLY A 17 1.59 -7.33 -21.75
CA GLY A 17 2.65 -7.97 -22.55
C GLY A 17 3.78 -7.08 -23.08
N VAL A 18 3.73 -5.76 -22.93
CA VAL A 18 4.81 -4.88 -23.45
C VAL A 18 5.49 -4.15 -22.30
N GLU A 19 6.82 -4.24 -22.24
CA GLU A 19 7.72 -3.51 -21.34
C GLU A 19 7.65 -1.99 -21.55
N LYS A 20 6.48 -1.37 -21.34
CA LYS A 20 6.39 0.09 -21.23
C LYS A 20 6.54 0.48 -19.77
N LYS A 21 7.29 1.56 -19.52
CA LYS A 21 7.29 2.28 -18.24
C LYS A 21 5.84 2.35 -17.74
N ALA A 22 5.64 2.20 -16.44
CA ALA A 22 4.36 2.47 -15.81
C ALA A 22 4.03 3.98 -15.94
N GLU A 23 3.62 4.39 -17.13
CA GLU A 23 3.11 5.72 -17.43
C GLU A 23 1.77 5.89 -16.71
N ARG A 24 1.50 7.13 -16.29
CA ARG A 24 0.27 7.49 -15.58
C ARG A 24 -0.92 7.07 -16.40
N LEU A 25 -2.03 6.73 -15.76
CA LEU A 25 -3.30 6.65 -16.45
C LEU A 25 -3.54 7.97 -17.24
N LEU A 26 -3.35 9.14 -16.60
CA LEU A 26 -3.32 10.48 -17.23
C LEU A 26 -2.35 10.68 -18.41
N GLU A 27 -1.33 9.84 -18.53
CA GLU A 27 -0.37 9.87 -19.64
C GLU A 27 -0.81 8.94 -20.78
N GLU A 28 -1.76 8.04 -20.54
CA GLU A 28 -2.33 7.15 -21.55
C GLU A 28 -2.91 7.99 -22.71
N PRO A 29 -2.56 7.63 -23.95
CA PRO A 29 -2.92 8.42 -25.12
C PRO A 29 -4.43 8.35 -25.39
N MET A 30 -5.11 7.29 -24.93
CA MET A 30 -6.50 7.03 -25.24
C MET A 30 -7.23 6.38 -24.07
N TRP A 31 -8.48 6.78 -23.92
CA TRP A 31 -9.34 6.35 -22.85
C TRP A 31 -10.77 6.13 -23.32
N ARG A 32 -11.49 5.20 -22.72
CA ARG A 32 -12.95 5.07 -22.88
C ARG A 32 -13.65 5.98 -21.88
N THR A 33 -14.65 6.71 -22.34
CA THR A 33 -15.45 7.60 -21.50
C THR A 33 -16.86 7.06 -21.32
N TYR A 34 -17.40 7.21 -20.12
CA TYR A 34 -18.75 6.84 -19.77
C TYR A 34 -19.47 8.03 -19.14
N CYS A 35 -20.65 8.39 -19.64
CA CYS A 35 -21.54 9.34 -18.99
C CYS A 35 -22.77 8.62 -18.42
N ASN A 36 -23.02 8.76 -17.11
CA ASN A 36 -24.11 8.09 -16.41
C ASN A 36 -24.16 6.57 -16.67
N GLY A 37 -22.98 5.93 -16.74
CA GLY A 37 -22.85 4.50 -16.98
C GLY A 37 -23.01 4.06 -18.44
N LYS A 38 -23.30 4.98 -19.37
CA LYS A 38 -23.32 4.69 -20.81
C LYS A 38 -21.99 5.10 -21.45
N LYS A 39 -21.41 4.24 -22.28
CA LYS A 39 -20.20 4.56 -23.05
C LYS A 39 -20.52 5.72 -24.01
N CYS A 40 -19.80 6.83 -23.88
CA CYS A 40 -20.05 8.07 -24.63
C CYS A 40 -18.97 8.42 -25.65
N GLY A 41 -17.87 7.67 -25.68
CA GLY A 41 -16.81 7.85 -26.69
C GLY A 41 -15.43 7.57 -26.12
N PHE A 42 -14.41 8.11 -26.79
CA PHE A 42 -13.03 8.03 -26.35
C PHE A 42 -12.48 9.42 -26.04
N ALA A 43 -11.63 9.52 -25.01
CA ALA A 43 -10.86 10.72 -24.72
C ALA A 43 -9.40 10.48 -25.13
N THR A 44 -8.82 11.36 -25.95
CA THR A 44 -7.39 11.32 -26.34
C THR A 44 -6.51 12.42 -25.74
N ARG A 45 -5.34 12.11 -25.18
CA ARG A 45 -4.47 13.13 -24.53
C ARG A 45 -3.95 14.15 -25.57
N LYS A 46 -4.01 15.46 -25.27
CA LYS A 46 -3.60 16.58 -26.13
C LYS A 46 -2.63 17.48 -25.38
N GLU A 47 -1.50 17.80 -25.99
CA GLU A 47 -0.56 18.76 -25.43
C GLU A 47 -1.10 20.19 -25.61
N CYS A 48 -0.95 21.03 -24.57
CA CYS A 48 -1.49 22.38 -24.59
C CYS A 48 -0.58 23.30 -25.43
N GLY A 49 -1.06 23.71 -26.61
CA GLY A 49 -0.39 24.72 -27.42
C GLY A 49 -0.68 26.16 -26.95
N PRO A 50 -0.18 27.16 -27.69
CA PRO A 50 -0.36 28.58 -27.36
C PRO A 50 -1.84 29.00 -27.32
N LYS A 51 -2.70 28.37 -28.12
CA LYS A 51 -4.15 28.64 -28.16
C LYS A 51 -4.84 28.09 -26.91
N GLU A 52 -4.52 26.86 -26.52
CA GLU A 52 -5.04 26.23 -25.32
C GLU A 52 -4.59 26.96 -24.05
N TRP A 53 -3.36 27.49 -24.03
CA TRP A 53 -2.86 28.26 -22.89
C TRP A 53 -3.58 29.60 -22.71
N LYS A 54 -4.03 30.24 -23.81
CA LYS A 54 -4.88 31.44 -23.74
C LYS A 54 -6.24 31.12 -23.10
N VAL A 55 -6.84 29.99 -23.48
CA VAL A 55 -8.09 29.50 -22.87
C VAL A 55 -7.90 29.20 -21.39
N LEU A 56 -6.82 28.51 -21.02
CA LEU A 56 -6.54 28.15 -19.62
C LEU A 56 -6.34 29.38 -18.73
N LYS A 57 -5.63 30.40 -19.22
CA LYS A 57 -5.50 31.69 -18.54
C LYS A 57 -6.84 32.41 -18.40
N ALA A 58 -7.71 32.35 -19.42
CA ALA A 58 -9.04 32.96 -19.36
C ALA A 58 -9.96 32.28 -18.33
N VAL A 59 -9.85 30.96 -18.14
CA VAL A 59 -10.65 30.22 -17.14
C VAL A 59 -10.00 30.16 -15.75
N GLU A 60 -8.76 30.60 -15.60
CA GLU A 60 -7.97 30.56 -14.35
C GLU A 60 -8.68 31.20 -13.14
N PRO A 61 -9.41 32.32 -13.27
CA PRO A 61 -10.14 32.92 -12.15
C PRO A 61 -11.40 32.15 -11.73
N ILE A 62 -11.95 31.30 -12.60
CA ILE A 62 -13.24 30.62 -12.35
C ILE A 62 -13.03 29.38 -11.51
N SER A 63 -13.39 29.39 -10.23
CA SER A 63 -13.19 28.21 -9.37
C SER A 63 -14.03 26.99 -9.80
N MET A 64 -15.31 27.18 -10.15
CA MET A 64 -16.24 26.18 -10.69
C MET A 64 -17.36 26.88 -11.51
N GLY A 65 -17.88 26.25 -12.57
CA GLY A 65 -18.97 26.80 -13.39
C GLY A 65 -18.99 26.28 -14.82
N ALA A 66 -19.87 26.80 -15.66
CA ALA A 66 -19.78 26.66 -17.12
C ALA A 66 -20.11 28.00 -17.77
N GLY A 67 -19.52 28.28 -18.93
CA GLY A 67 -19.67 29.55 -19.61
C GLY A 67 -19.11 29.50 -21.03
N VAL A 68 -19.17 30.64 -21.71
CA VAL A 68 -18.67 30.79 -23.08
C VAL A 68 -17.53 31.81 -23.06
N LEU A 69 -16.41 31.44 -23.68
CA LEU A 69 -15.29 32.33 -23.94
C LEU A 69 -15.40 32.84 -25.38
N PRO A 70 -15.72 34.14 -25.58
CA PRO A 70 -15.71 34.73 -26.91
C PRO A 70 -14.28 34.83 -27.46
N GLY A 71 -14.10 34.55 -28.75
CA GLY A 71 -12.85 34.79 -29.49
C GLY A 71 -11.71 33.77 -29.29
N CYS A 72 -11.99 32.61 -28.68
CA CYS A 72 -10.97 31.56 -28.43
C CYS A 72 -11.04 30.34 -29.38
N SER A 73 -12.00 30.28 -30.30
CA SER A 73 -12.15 29.21 -31.31
C SER A 73 -12.27 29.82 -32.72
N ALA A 74 -12.08 28.99 -33.76
CA ALA A 74 -12.23 29.43 -35.16
C ALA A 74 -13.68 29.86 -35.49
N ASP A 75 -14.67 29.36 -34.74
CA ASP A 75 -16.10 29.67 -34.85
C ASP A 75 -16.58 30.73 -33.82
N GLY A 76 -15.67 31.52 -33.23
CA GLY A 76 -16.01 32.71 -32.44
C GLY A 76 -16.44 32.47 -30.99
N GLU A 77 -16.86 31.26 -30.62
CA GLU A 77 -17.30 30.94 -29.25
C GLU A 77 -16.70 29.60 -28.77
N LEU A 78 -16.13 29.59 -27.56
CA LEU A 78 -15.61 28.39 -26.91
C LEU A 78 -16.33 28.15 -25.58
N MET A 79 -17.17 27.13 -25.52
CA MET A 79 -17.80 26.71 -24.27
C MET A 79 -16.79 26.03 -23.35
N TYR A 80 -16.77 26.45 -22.09
CA TYR A 80 -15.97 25.83 -21.04
C TYR A 80 -16.88 25.46 -19.86
N MET A 81 -16.52 24.40 -19.17
CA MET A 81 -16.94 24.05 -17.82
C MET A 81 -15.71 24.26 -16.92
N ARG A 82 -15.84 24.24 -15.61
CA ARG A 82 -14.75 24.03 -14.65
C ARG A 82 -15.39 23.40 -13.44
N ALA A 83 -14.84 22.29 -12.99
CA ALA A 83 -15.36 21.58 -11.83
C ALA A 83 -14.21 21.09 -10.97
N LYS A 84 -14.45 21.06 -9.66
CA LYS A 84 -13.57 20.35 -8.74
C LYS A 84 -13.93 18.87 -8.82
N PHE A 85 -12.92 18.03 -9.05
CA PHE A 85 -13.10 16.58 -9.07
C PHE A 85 -12.35 15.95 -7.93
N GLU A 86 -12.95 14.92 -7.36
CA GLU A 86 -12.27 14.00 -6.47
C GLU A 86 -11.82 12.78 -7.24
N ARG A 87 -10.52 12.50 -7.18
CA ARG A 87 -9.89 11.36 -7.85
C ARG A 87 -9.96 10.15 -6.94
N ILE A 88 -10.57 9.07 -7.43
CA ILE A 88 -10.65 7.77 -6.78
C ILE A 88 -9.85 6.80 -7.62
N VAL A 89 -8.82 6.20 -7.02
CA VAL A 89 -8.03 5.15 -7.68
C VAL A 89 -8.69 3.81 -7.33
N GLY A 90 -9.12 3.08 -8.36
CA GLY A 90 -9.64 1.72 -8.27
C GLY A 90 -8.51 0.67 -8.35
N TYR A 91 -8.80 -0.50 -8.92
CA TYR A 91 -7.85 -1.61 -9.05
C TYR A 91 -6.98 -1.54 -10.32
N ARG A 92 -5.71 -2.00 -10.23
CA ARG A 92 -4.75 -2.26 -11.33
C ARG A 92 -5.00 -1.40 -12.58
N ASP A 93 -4.86 -0.08 -12.46
CA ASP A 93 -5.02 0.90 -13.55
C ASP A 93 -6.45 1.43 -13.82
N SER A 94 -7.37 1.39 -12.86
CA SER A 94 -8.65 2.12 -12.97
C SER A 94 -8.66 3.38 -12.10
N GLU A 95 -9.13 4.51 -12.63
CA GLU A 95 -9.32 5.76 -11.88
C GLU A 95 -10.66 6.40 -12.25
N ALA A 96 -11.30 7.03 -11.28
CA ALA A 96 -12.56 7.74 -11.44
C ALA A 96 -12.43 9.17 -10.93
N PHE A 97 -13.15 10.10 -11.56
CA PHE A 97 -13.17 11.49 -11.16
C PHE A 97 -14.60 11.90 -10.84
N TYR A 98 -14.90 12.01 -9.54
CA TYR A 98 -16.20 12.43 -9.06
C TYR A 98 -16.32 13.95 -9.05
N LYS A 99 -17.25 14.51 -9.83
CA LYS A 99 -17.57 15.94 -9.76
C LYS A 99 -18.08 16.29 -8.35
N MET A 100 -17.44 17.30 -7.75
CA MET A 100 -17.84 17.90 -6.48
C MET A 100 -18.80 19.05 -6.77
N ASN A 101 -19.99 19.01 -6.17
CA ASN A 101 -20.89 20.17 -6.18
C ASN A 101 -20.55 21.07 -4.98
N PRO A 102 -20.47 22.40 -5.14
CA PRO A 102 -20.51 23.32 -4.00
C PRO A 102 -21.84 23.11 -3.26
N GLY A 103 -21.80 23.21 -1.93
CA GLY A 103 -22.82 22.73 -1.00
C GLY A 103 -24.28 23.00 -1.38
N SER A 104 -25.14 22.05 -1.00
CA SER A 104 -26.59 22.13 -1.06
C SER A 104 -27.10 23.34 -0.27
N ASN A 105 -27.32 24.46 -0.95
CA ASN A 105 -28.30 25.46 -0.53
C ASN A 105 -28.81 26.21 -1.76
N GLY A 106 -30.06 25.90 -2.14
CA GLY A 106 -30.99 26.83 -2.80
C GLY A 106 -30.86 27.16 -4.29
N ALA A 107 -29.69 27.12 -4.93
CA ALA A 107 -29.54 27.72 -6.28
C ALA A 107 -29.45 26.72 -7.47
N GLY A 108 -29.91 25.48 -7.30
CA GLY A 108 -29.75 24.40 -8.30
C GLY A 108 -30.81 24.30 -9.39
N LEU A 109 -31.93 25.02 -9.30
CA LEU A 109 -33.10 24.79 -10.15
C LEU A 109 -33.10 25.58 -11.47
N ALA A 110 -32.27 26.61 -11.62
CA ALA A 110 -32.21 27.41 -12.86
C ALA A 110 -31.28 26.81 -13.95
N TRP A 111 -30.45 25.82 -13.62
CA TRP A 111 -29.40 25.32 -14.52
C TRP A 111 -29.85 24.18 -15.44
N LEU A 112 -30.94 23.47 -15.12
CA LEU A 112 -31.35 22.25 -15.82
C LEU A 112 -32.42 22.45 -16.89
N THR A 113 -33.13 23.58 -16.90
CA THR A 113 -34.22 23.83 -17.85
C THR A 113 -33.72 24.27 -19.24
N GLY A 114 -32.49 24.78 -19.35
CA GLY A 114 -31.88 25.19 -20.62
C GLY A 114 -31.17 24.09 -21.42
N LEU A 115 -30.96 22.90 -20.84
CA LEU A 115 -30.14 21.82 -21.43
C LEU A 115 -30.95 20.78 -22.24
N HIS A 116 -32.27 20.93 -22.32
CA HIS A 116 -33.16 19.90 -22.91
C HIS A 116 -33.49 20.13 -24.39
N LYS A 117 -33.03 21.23 -25.00
CA LYS A 117 -33.22 21.49 -26.44
C LYS A 117 -31.92 22.01 -27.04
N GLN A 118 -31.39 21.25 -27.99
CA GLN A 118 -30.23 21.49 -28.85
C GLN A 118 -28.84 21.14 -28.28
N TYR A 119 -28.14 20.37 -29.12
CA TYR A 119 -26.72 20.03 -29.16
C TYR A 119 -26.24 18.71 -28.52
N GLN A 120 -25.77 17.88 -29.45
CA GLN A 120 -25.16 16.57 -29.32
C GLN A 120 -23.62 16.67 -29.24
N SER A 121 -23.07 17.83 -28.86
CA SER A 121 -21.65 18.13 -28.96
C SER A 121 -21.20 19.09 -27.87
N ALA A 122 -19.98 18.87 -27.36
CA ALA A 122 -19.19 19.68 -26.44
C ALA A 122 -19.51 19.55 -24.95
N PHE A 123 -18.51 19.19 -24.12
CA PHE A 123 -18.35 19.72 -22.75
C PHE A 123 -16.91 19.49 -22.26
N VAL A 124 -16.18 20.59 -22.05
CA VAL A 124 -14.79 20.63 -21.58
C VAL A 124 -14.74 21.18 -20.16
N ALA A 125 -14.31 20.37 -19.19
CA ALA A 125 -13.20 20.75 -18.28
C ALA A 125 -12.93 19.66 -17.25
N MET A 126 -12.38 18.59 -17.77
CA MET A 126 -11.06 18.13 -17.35
C MET A 126 -10.12 18.09 -18.57
N ALA A 127 -10.48 18.83 -19.62
CA ALA A 127 -9.90 18.73 -20.95
C ALA A 127 -9.16 20.03 -21.29
N SER A 128 -7.97 20.22 -20.72
CA SER A 128 -6.91 20.84 -21.50
C SER A 128 -6.15 19.82 -22.34
N GLN A 129 -6.51 18.53 -22.24
CA GLN A 129 -5.84 17.47 -22.96
C GLN A 129 -6.79 16.50 -23.67
N PHE A 130 -8.09 16.72 -23.91
CA PHE A 130 -8.88 15.65 -24.53
C PHE A 130 -9.93 16.12 -25.56
N SER A 131 -9.89 15.56 -26.78
CA SER A 131 -10.88 15.77 -27.87
C SER A 131 -11.81 14.57 -28.02
N LEU A 132 -13.10 14.79 -28.26
CA LEU A 132 -14.14 13.77 -28.47
C LEU A 132 -14.64 13.79 -29.92
N SER A 133 -14.95 12.62 -30.49
CA SER A 133 -15.58 12.45 -31.81
C SER A 133 -16.89 11.65 -31.72
N PRO A 134 -17.97 12.07 -32.41
CA PRO A 134 -19.26 11.35 -32.39
C PRO A 134 -19.32 10.22 -33.43
N SER A 135 -19.93 9.09 -33.09
CA SER A 135 -20.27 7.99 -34.02
C SER A 135 -21.75 8.02 -34.37
N GLY A 136 -22.08 8.18 -35.65
CA GLY A 136 -23.44 8.20 -36.18
C GLY A 136 -23.99 6.81 -36.53
N SER A 137 -25.28 6.60 -36.26
CA SER A 137 -26.26 5.92 -37.14
C SER A 137 -27.58 5.73 -36.37
N SER A 138 -28.67 6.14 -37.00
CA SER A 138 -30.06 5.96 -36.55
C SER A 138 -30.81 5.04 -37.53
N PRO A 139 -31.76 4.21 -37.07
CA PRO A 139 -32.87 3.78 -37.92
C PRO A 139 -34.28 4.06 -37.30
N PRO A 140 -35.36 3.95 -38.10
CA PRO A 140 -36.64 4.68 -37.93
C PRO A 140 -37.78 3.88 -37.25
N PRO A 141 -39.01 4.43 -37.07
CA PRO A 141 -40.05 3.90 -36.18
C PRO A 141 -41.19 3.11 -36.88
N ASN A 142 -42.08 2.51 -36.05
CA ASN A 142 -43.41 1.88 -36.29
C ASN A 142 -43.41 0.34 -36.14
N SER A 143 -44.35 -0.37 -35.50
CA SER A 143 -45.66 -0.10 -34.85
C SER A 143 -46.02 -1.32 -33.92
N PRO A 144 -47.14 -1.34 -33.17
CA PRO A 144 -47.33 -2.14 -31.95
C PRO A 144 -47.84 -3.56 -32.21
N THR A 145 -47.72 -4.49 -31.25
CA THR A 145 -48.83 -5.26 -30.60
C THR A 145 -48.24 -6.31 -29.62
N THR A 146 -49.00 -6.65 -28.56
CA THR A 146 -48.86 -7.81 -27.64
C THR A 146 -47.63 -7.86 -26.71
N ALA A 147 -47.62 -7.06 -25.63
CA ALA A 147 -46.64 -7.21 -24.54
C ALA A 147 -47.17 -6.75 -23.16
N THR A 148 -48.33 -7.25 -22.72
CA THR A 148 -48.96 -6.78 -21.46
C THR A 148 -48.87 -7.75 -20.29
N LEU A 149 -48.54 -9.03 -20.51
CA LEU A 149 -48.45 -10.04 -19.42
C LEU A 149 -47.03 -10.41 -18.97
N GLN A 150 -46.01 -10.35 -19.84
CA GLN A 150 -44.60 -10.53 -19.41
C GLN A 150 -44.00 -9.27 -18.77
N LYS A 151 -44.51 -8.07 -19.10
CA LYS A 151 -44.06 -6.82 -18.48
C LYS A 151 -44.40 -6.77 -16.99
N LYS A 152 -45.57 -7.22 -16.55
CA LYS A 152 -45.96 -7.16 -15.13
C LYS A 152 -45.08 -8.01 -14.20
N LYS A 153 -44.71 -9.24 -14.60
CA LYS A 153 -43.78 -10.10 -13.83
C LYS A 153 -42.34 -9.57 -13.86
N LYS A 154 -41.88 -9.02 -14.99
CA LYS A 154 -40.55 -8.43 -15.10
C LYS A 154 -40.45 -7.13 -14.28
N VAL A 155 -41.50 -6.29 -14.30
CA VAL A 155 -41.61 -5.06 -13.51
C VAL A 155 -41.69 -5.35 -12.01
N SER A 156 -42.45 -6.36 -11.57
CA SER A 156 -42.52 -6.71 -10.13
C SER A 156 -41.19 -7.26 -9.58
N ILE A 157 -40.43 -8.00 -10.40
CA ILE A 157 -39.09 -8.45 -10.04
C ILE A 157 -38.11 -7.28 -10.01
N ILE A 158 -38.19 -6.34 -10.98
CA ILE A 158 -37.35 -5.14 -11.01
C ILE A 158 -37.64 -4.24 -9.80
N ASP A 159 -38.91 -4.10 -9.38
CA ASP A 159 -39.28 -3.34 -8.18
C ASP A 159 -38.76 -4.01 -6.90
N GLY A 160 -38.85 -5.34 -6.80
CA GLY A 160 -38.29 -6.11 -5.68
C GLY A 160 -36.75 -6.03 -5.62
N VAL A 161 -36.07 -6.14 -6.76
CA VAL A 161 -34.61 -5.99 -6.86
C VAL A 161 -34.18 -4.54 -6.56
N SER A 162 -34.92 -3.55 -7.06
CA SER A 162 -34.67 -2.14 -6.77
C SER A 162 -34.87 -1.82 -5.29
N ALA A 163 -35.90 -2.38 -4.65
CA ALA A 163 -36.13 -2.25 -3.21
C ALA A 163 -35.04 -2.95 -2.38
N ALA A 164 -34.61 -4.15 -2.79
CA ALA A 164 -33.53 -4.88 -2.14
C ALA A 164 -32.18 -4.14 -2.26
N LEU A 165 -31.86 -3.60 -3.44
CA LEU A 165 -30.69 -2.75 -3.67
C LEU A 165 -30.81 -1.37 -3.01
N SER A 166 -31.99 -1.00 -2.50
CA SER A 166 -32.20 0.20 -1.70
C SER A 166 -31.90 -0.01 -0.21
N SER A 167 -31.79 -1.25 0.28
CA SER A 167 -31.34 -1.56 1.65
C SER A 167 -29.81 -1.60 1.74
N ASP A 168 -29.24 -0.90 2.73
CA ASP A 168 -27.79 -0.89 2.98
C ASP A 168 -27.29 -2.25 3.50
N ASP A 169 -28.09 -2.98 4.28
CA ASP A 169 -27.70 -4.30 4.80
C ASP A 169 -27.57 -5.34 3.68
N ILE A 170 -28.55 -5.39 2.78
CA ILE A 170 -28.54 -6.29 1.63
C ILE A 170 -27.40 -5.90 0.68
N LEU A 171 -27.20 -4.60 0.46
CA LEU A 171 -26.09 -4.09 -0.33
C LEU A 171 -24.73 -4.51 0.26
N CYS A 172 -24.54 -4.35 1.57
CA CYS A 172 -23.34 -4.79 2.29
C CYS A 172 -23.09 -6.28 2.08
N GLU A 173 -24.10 -7.13 2.32
CA GLU A 173 -23.99 -8.57 2.15
C GLU A 173 -23.62 -8.97 0.71
N ILE A 174 -24.21 -8.30 -0.30
CA ILE A 174 -23.85 -8.54 -1.70
C ILE A 174 -22.39 -8.16 -1.94
N LEU A 175 -22.00 -6.94 -1.56
CA LEU A 175 -20.64 -6.42 -1.81
C LEU A 175 -19.57 -7.23 -1.07
N LEU A 176 -19.86 -7.78 0.11
CA LEU A 176 -18.95 -8.68 0.86
C LEU A 176 -18.57 -9.94 0.07
N ARG A 177 -19.44 -10.40 -0.84
CA ARG A 177 -19.22 -11.60 -1.67
C ARG A 177 -18.53 -11.29 -2.99
N VAL A 178 -18.39 -10.02 -3.37
CA VAL A 178 -17.76 -9.60 -4.63
C VAL A 178 -16.24 -9.63 -4.47
N PRO A 179 -15.45 -10.22 -5.41
CA PRO A 179 -13.99 -10.20 -5.36
C PRO A 179 -13.38 -8.78 -5.48
N PRO A 180 -12.16 -8.53 -4.96
CA PRO A 180 -11.58 -7.17 -4.90
C PRO A 180 -11.49 -6.47 -6.26
N ASP A 181 -11.03 -7.20 -7.27
CA ASP A 181 -10.87 -6.71 -8.65
C ASP A 181 -12.18 -6.13 -9.22
N THR A 182 -13.31 -6.75 -8.88
CA THR A 182 -14.65 -6.31 -9.30
C THR A 182 -15.17 -5.23 -8.37
N LEU A 183 -14.99 -5.38 -7.05
CA LEU A 183 -15.46 -4.41 -6.06
C LEU A 183 -14.91 -3.02 -6.34
N PHE A 184 -13.62 -2.91 -6.62
CA PHE A 184 -12.95 -1.63 -6.87
C PHE A 184 -13.33 -1.00 -8.22
N ARG A 185 -13.92 -1.77 -9.15
CA ARG A 185 -14.59 -1.22 -10.34
C ARG A 185 -16.00 -0.74 -10.02
N LEU A 186 -16.71 -1.40 -9.12
CA LEU A 186 -18.07 -1.04 -8.71
C LEU A 186 -18.10 0.29 -7.94
N ILE A 187 -17.12 0.54 -7.07
CA ILE A 187 -17.04 1.83 -6.34
C ILE A 187 -16.85 3.05 -7.26
N ILE A 188 -16.52 2.86 -8.54
CA ILE A 188 -16.35 3.93 -9.53
C ILE A 188 -17.71 4.40 -10.07
N VAL A 189 -18.73 3.54 -10.03
CA VAL A 189 -20.03 3.83 -10.67
C VAL A 189 -21.09 4.36 -9.70
N SER A 190 -20.84 4.27 -8.38
CA SER A 190 -21.82 4.64 -7.35
C SER A 190 -21.15 5.24 -6.10
N LYS A 191 -21.54 6.48 -5.75
CA LYS A 191 -21.12 7.13 -4.49
C LYS A 191 -21.60 6.35 -3.26
N ARG A 192 -22.79 5.74 -3.31
CA ARG A 192 -23.32 4.93 -2.21
C ARG A 192 -22.47 3.68 -2.00
N TRP A 193 -22.05 3.02 -3.08
CA TRP A 193 -21.17 1.85 -2.99
C TRP A 193 -19.77 2.26 -2.53
N LEU A 194 -19.24 3.37 -3.05
CA LEU A 194 -17.98 3.94 -2.55
C LEU A 194 -18.06 4.24 -1.05
N HIS A 195 -19.13 4.87 -0.58
CA HIS A 195 -19.33 5.16 0.84
C HIS A 195 -19.40 3.89 1.68
N THR A 196 -20.16 2.89 1.22
CA THR A 196 -20.27 1.59 1.89
C THR A 196 -18.91 0.89 1.98
N VAL A 197 -18.19 0.81 0.86
CA VAL A 197 -16.89 0.11 0.76
C VAL A 197 -15.79 0.84 1.53
N CYS A 198 -15.79 2.17 1.52
CA CYS A 198 -14.85 2.96 2.31
C CYS A 198 -15.20 3.02 3.79
N SER A 199 -16.37 2.54 4.21
CA SER A 199 -16.69 2.46 5.63
C SER A 199 -15.77 1.45 6.32
N SER A 200 -15.32 1.82 7.51
CA SER A 200 -14.38 1.02 8.30
C SER A 200 -14.95 -0.35 8.69
N VAL A 201 -16.25 -0.41 9.00
CA VAL A 201 -16.99 -1.64 9.33
C VAL A 201 -17.02 -2.59 8.14
N PHE A 202 -17.43 -2.11 6.97
CA PHE A 202 -17.46 -2.94 5.77
C PHE A 202 -16.06 -3.45 5.43
N CYS A 203 -15.06 -2.57 5.43
CA CYS A 203 -13.67 -2.92 5.15
C CYS A 203 -13.21 -4.08 6.05
N GLN A 204 -13.45 -4.00 7.36
CA GLN A 204 -13.08 -5.06 8.29
C GLN A 204 -13.76 -6.40 7.97
N HIS A 205 -15.07 -6.41 7.74
CA HIS A 205 -15.81 -7.62 7.37
C HIS A 205 -15.34 -8.20 6.04
N TYR A 206 -15.05 -7.32 5.09
CA TYR A 206 -14.56 -7.70 3.77
C TYR A 206 -13.16 -8.35 3.85
N LEU A 207 -12.25 -7.76 4.63
CA LEU A 207 -10.88 -8.24 4.78
C LEU A 207 -10.76 -9.54 5.59
N ARG A 208 -11.79 -9.92 6.35
CA ARG A 208 -11.88 -11.27 6.94
C ARG A 208 -12.12 -12.36 5.88
N ARG A 209 -12.70 -11.99 4.74
CA ARG A 209 -13.05 -12.91 3.66
C ARG A 209 -12.06 -12.88 2.52
N TRP A 210 -11.56 -11.70 2.18
CA TRP A 210 -10.65 -11.49 1.06
C TRP A 210 -9.32 -10.96 1.58
N PRO A 211 -8.17 -11.59 1.23
CA PRO A 211 -6.88 -11.11 1.65
C PRO A 211 -6.62 -9.71 1.06
N LEU A 212 -6.16 -8.79 1.91
CA LEU A 212 -5.76 -7.45 1.48
C LEU A 212 -4.54 -7.57 0.56
N ALA A 213 -4.65 -7.03 -0.66
CA ALA A 213 -3.51 -6.88 -1.54
C ALA A 213 -2.64 -5.72 -1.06
N PHE A 214 -1.33 -5.85 -1.22
CA PHE A 214 -0.37 -4.81 -0.88
C PHE A 214 0.48 -4.46 -2.08
N ARG A 215 0.63 -3.17 -2.32
CA ARG A 215 1.48 -2.63 -3.37
C ARG A 215 2.78 -2.11 -2.78
N MET A 216 3.90 -2.52 -3.37
CA MET A 216 5.21 -2.00 -3.02
C MET A 216 5.41 -0.62 -3.63
N LEU A 217 5.66 0.38 -2.79
CA LEU A 217 5.91 1.75 -3.23
C LEU A 217 7.39 2.04 -3.45
N GLY A 218 8.25 1.28 -2.79
CA GLY A 218 9.70 1.38 -2.90
C GLY A 218 10.40 0.83 -1.67
N PHE A 219 11.64 1.24 -1.46
CA PHE A 219 12.45 0.83 -0.31
C PHE A 219 12.95 2.04 0.47
N PHE A 220 12.70 2.08 1.77
CA PHE A 220 13.35 3.06 2.64
C PHE A 220 14.78 2.62 2.93
N VAL A 221 15.71 3.57 2.87
CA VAL A 221 17.10 3.34 3.26
C VAL A 221 17.24 3.63 4.76
N CYS A 222 17.58 2.59 5.50
CA CYS A 222 17.76 2.60 6.95
C CYS A 222 19.26 2.52 7.24
N ASN A 223 19.86 3.59 7.76
CA ASN A 223 21.27 3.60 8.12
C ASN A 223 21.43 3.21 9.58
N ASN A 224 22.26 2.20 9.85
CA ASN A 224 22.53 1.74 11.21
C ASN A 224 23.21 2.85 12.05
N LEU A 225 23.79 3.88 11.42
CA LEU A 225 24.35 5.06 12.09
C LEU A 225 23.29 6.00 12.72
N TYR A 226 21.99 5.83 12.44
CA TYR A 226 20.91 6.61 13.10
C TYR A 226 20.69 6.25 14.57
N LEU A 227 21.31 5.15 14.98
CA LEU A 227 21.00 4.37 16.14
C LEU A 227 22.13 4.50 17.17
N GLY A 228 22.60 5.73 17.38
CA GLY A 228 23.32 6.09 18.61
C GLY A 228 24.83 5.85 18.67
N ARG A 229 25.43 4.92 17.91
CA ARG A 229 26.91 4.82 17.83
C ARG A 229 27.39 4.54 16.41
N GLY A 230 28.28 5.39 15.91
CA GLY A 230 29.07 5.07 14.74
C GLY A 230 30.04 3.95 15.11
N GLN A 231 30.06 2.86 14.34
CA GLN A 231 31.28 2.05 14.30
C GLN A 231 32.43 3.00 13.92
N SER A 232 33.46 3.05 14.76
CA SER A 232 34.65 3.88 14.55
C SER A 232 34.42 5.40 14.55
N GLY A 233 33.35 5.90 15.20
CA GLY A 233 33.13 7.35 15.38
C GLY A 233 32.54 8.08 14.16
N LEU A 234 32.20 7.36 13.09
CA LEU A 234 31.52 7.92 11.93
C LEU A 234 30.10 8.37 12.29
N ARG A 235 29.82 9.66 12.11
CA ARG A 235 28.46 10.22 12.20
C ARG A 235 27.91 10.39 10.80
N ARG A 236 26.59 10.25 10.67
CA ARG A 236 25.93 10.55 9.41
C ARG A 236 26.20 12.00 8.97
N PRO A 237 26.47 12.25 7.68
CA PRO A 237 26.50 13.60 7.12
C PRO A 237 25.16 14.32 7.32
N LEU A 238 25.21 15.58 7.77
CA LEU A 238 24.04 16.45 7.93
C LEU A 238 23.26 16.70 6.62
N THR A 239 23.90 16.46 5.49
CA THR A 239 23.38 16.68 4.14
C THR A 239 22.47 15.56 3.64
N GLU A 240 22.52 14.37 4.24
CA GLU A 240 21.70 13.26 3.75
C GLU A 240 20.23 13.35 4.24
N PRO A 241 19.25 13.03 3.38
CA PRO A 241 17.83 13.18 3.70
C PRO A 241 17.39 12.23 4.82
N ALA A 242 16.59 12.73 5.76
CA ALA A 242 16.20 11.98 6.95
C ALA A 242 15.52 10.62 6.64
N MET A 243 14.72 10.53 5.57
CA MET A 243 14.17 9.28 5.05
C MET A 243 14.38 9.16 3.55
N PRO A 244 15.49 8.57 3.08
CA PRO A 244 15.69 8.30 1.67
C PRO A 244 14.74 7.18 1.22
N LEU A 245 13.94 7.45 0.18
CA LEU A 245 13.05 6.47 -0.44
C LEU A 245 13.53 6.15 -1.87
N LEU A 246 13.83 4.87 -2.09
CA LEU A 246 14.07 4.27 -3.40
C LEU A 246 12.73 3.88 -4.01
N SER A 247 12.04 4.88 -4.55
CA SER A 247 10.74 4.71 -5.17
C SER A 247 10.81 3.80 -6.39
N THR A 248 9.86 2.87 -6.48
CA THR A 248 9.70 1.90 -7.59
C THR A 248 8.47 2.18 -8.45
N CYS A 249 7.65 3.16 -8.06
CA CYS A 249 6.41 3.52 -8.74
C CYS A 249 6.12 5.01 -8.57
N LYS A 250 5.17 5.53 -9.35
CA LYS A 250 4.83 6.95 -9.28
C LYS A 250 4.34 7.37 -7.89
N GLU A 251 3.53 6.56 -7.22
CA GLU A 251 3.03 6.86 -5.88
C GLU A 251 4.19 6.96 -4.88
N GLY A 252 5.21 6.12 -5.04
CA GLY A 252 6.48 6.24 -4.33
C GLY A 252 7.24 7.52 -4.65
N ASP A 253 7.18 8.01 -5.89
CA ASP A 253 7.81 9.27 -6.31
C ASP A 253 7.07 10.46 -5.70
N ASP A 254 5.74 10.48 -5.78
CA ASP A 254 4.90 11.49 -5.15
C ASP A 254 5.19 11.56 -3.63
N LEU A 255 5.36 10.39 -3.00
CA LEU A 255 5.77 10.28 -1.59
C LEU A 255 7.18 10.85 -1.35
N LYS A 256 8.17 10.43 -2.15
CA LYS A 256 9.56 10.89 -2.08
C LYS A 256 9.68 12.41 -2.21
N PHE A 257 8.93 13.01 -3.13
CA PHE A 257 9.00 14.44 -3.45
C PHE A 257 8.03 15.32 -2.65
N SER A 258 7.17 14.74 -1.81
CA SER A 258 6.21 15.46 -0.96
C SER A 258 6.84 16.43 0.06
N LYS A 259 8.17 16.44 0.21
CA LYS A 259 8.98 17.19 1.21
C LYS A 259 8.65 16.88 2.67
N ILE A 260 7.54 16.21 2.97
CA ILE A 260 7.05 15.92 4.32
C ILE A 260 7.95 14.92 5.06
N LEU A 261 8.57 14.00 4.33
CA LEU A 261 9.52 13.02 4.86
C LEU A 261 10.68 13.69 5.62
N LYS A 262 11.07 14.91 5.23
CA LYS A 262 12.14 15.66 5.90
C LYS A 262 11.73 16.16 7.30
N GLN A 263 10.43 16.23 7.59
CA GLN A 263 9.91 16.78 8.84
C GLN A 263 9.88 15.76 9.99
N PHE A 264 9.76 14.46 9.67
CA PHE A 264 9.50 13.41 10.66
C PHE A 264 10.75 12.69 11.18
N GLY A 265 11.95 13.04 10.70
CA GLY A 265 13.19 12.37 11.11
C GLY A 265 13.46 11.13 10.27
N TYR A 266 13.96 10.07 10.89
CA TYR A 266 14.44 8.87 10.21
C TYR A 266 13.37 7.78 10.15
N PHE A 267 13.47 6.90 9.15
CA PHE A 267 12.59 5.72 9.06
C PHE A 267 12.99 4.74 10.16
N ILE A 268 11.99 4.12 10.77
CA ILE A 268 12.19 3.13 11.82
C ILE A 268 11.55 1.81 11.40
N ASP A 269 10.27 1.84 11.09
CA ASP A 269 9.50 0.65 10.72
C ASP A 269 8.22 1.04 9.97
N SER A 270 7.54 0.06 9.39
CA SER A 270 6.24 0.22 8.75
C SER A 270 5.30 -0.96 9.03
N SER A 271 4.02 -0.68 9.25
CA SER A 271 3.01 -1.69 9.56
C SER A 271 1.67 -1.29 8.94
N ASN A 272 1.05 -2.17 8.16
CA ASN A 272 -0.19 -1.95 7.40
C ASN A 272 -0.26 -0.59 6.67
N GLY A 273 0.84 -0.17 6.04
CA GLY A 273 0.93 1.11 5.31
C GLY A 273 1.09 2.35 6.20
N LEU A 274 1.17 2.20 7.52
CA LEU A 274 1.60 3.24 8.44
C LEU A 274 3.12 3.25 8.56
N LEU A 275 3.68 4.44 8.77
CA LEU A 275 5.11 4.66 8.97
C LEU A 275 5.39 5.08 10.40
N LEU A 276 6.33 4.40 11.06
CA LEU A 276 6.97 4.87 12.28
C LEU A 276 8.28 5.57 11.90
N CYS A 277 8.39 6.83 12.31
CA CYS A 277 9.53 7.67 12.01
C CYS A 277 9.99 8.42 13.26
N GLY A 278 11.23 8.88 13.29
CA GLY A 278 11.66 9.70 14.42
C GLY A 278 13.15 9.96 14.52
N ARG A 279 13.50 10.69 15.57
CA ARG A 279 14.88 10.81 16.04
C ARG A 279 15.01 9.98 17.31
N HIS A 280 15.41 8.73 17.12
CA HIS A 280 15.66 7.78 18.20
C HIS A 280 16.74 8.32 19.18
N PRO A 281 16.68 8.05 20.49
CA PRO A 281 15.56 7.47 21.28
C PRO A 281 14.52 8.48 21.75
N LYS A 282 14.54 9.71 21.23
CA LYS A 282 13.94 10.86 21.90
C LYS A 282 12.54 11.24 21.40
N ARG A 283 12.28 11.09 20.11
CA ARG A 283 11.07 11.63 19.46
C ARG A 283 10.60 10.70 18.35
N TYR A 284 9.32 10.32 18.41
CA TYR A 284 8.68 9.46 17.42
C TYR A 284 7.44 10.11 16.83
N PHE A 285 7.14 9.75 15.60
CA PHE A 285 5.97 10.13 14.83
C PHE A 285 5.42 8.89 14.16
N VAL A 286 4.09 8.78 14.15
CA VAL A 286 3.41 7.81 13.30
C VAL A 286 2.65 8.57 12.23
N TRP A 287 2.82 8.15 10.98
CA TRP A 287 2.28 8.85 9.82
C TRP A 287 1.56 7.88 8.89
N ASN A 288 0.39 8.28 8.42
CA ASN A 288 -0.32 7.63 7.33
C ASN A 288 -0.10 8.45 6.04
N PRO A 289 0.69 7.95 5.07
CA PRO A 289 0.95 8.68 3.83
C PRO A 289 -0.28 8.85 2.93
N ILE A 290 -1.30 8.00 3.10
CA ILE A 290 -2.53 8.03 2.30
C ILE A 290 -3.44 9.16 2.80
N THR A 291 -3.79 9.13 4.09
CA THR A 291 -4.69 10.13 4.69
C THR A 291 -3.97 11.43 5.05
N LYS A 292 -2.63 11.42 5.01
CA LYS A 292 -1.72 12.50 5.44
C LYS A 292 -1.82 12.83 6.94
N GLN A 293 -2.59 12.05 7.69
CA GLN A 293 -2.69 12.18 9.15
C GLN A 293 -1.38 11.73 9.80
N HIS A 294 -0.90 12.48 10.78
CA HIS A 294 0.28 12.15 11.53
C HIS A 294 0.10 12.49 13.01
N TYR A 295 0.76 11.72 13.86
CA TYR A 295 0.72 11.88 15.30
C TYR A 295 2.13 11.91 15.86
N LYS A 296 2.44 12.95 16.63
CA LYS A 296 3.66 13.01 17.44
C LYS A 296 3.43 12.24 18.73
N LEU A 297 4.26 11.24 19.01
CA LEU A 297 4.16 10.49 20.25
C LEU A 297 4.67 11.33 21.43
N PRO A 298 4.10 11.15 22.64
CA PRO A 298 4.67 11.69 23.87
C PRO A 298 6.12 11.24 24.03
N LYS A 299 6.92 12.04 24.75
CA LYS A 299 8.29 11.61 25.07
C LYS A 299 8.24 10.30 25.87
N PRO A 300 9.09 9.32 25.55
CA PRO A 300 9.17 8.12 26.35
C PRO A 300 9.64 8.43 27.77
N ARG A 301 9.18 7.64 28.75
CA ARG A 301 9.47 7.88 30.18
C ARG A 301 10.82 7.31 30.59
N VAL A 302 11.28 6.27 29.88
CA VAL A 302 12.53 5.57 30.18
C VAL A 302 13.52 5.71 29.03
N TYR A 303 14.76 6.05 29.37
CA TYR A 303 15.88 6.06 28.43
C TYR A 303 16.48 4.66 28.33
N PHE A 304 16.57 4.13 27.12
CA PHE A 304 17.34 2.93 26.81
C PHE A 304 18.43 3.37 25.84
N GLU A 305 19.70 3.08 26.18
CA GLU A 305 20.84 3.39 25.31
C GLU A 305 20.76 2.53 24.06
N ASP A 306 20.79 1.21 24.24
CA ASP A 306 20.58 0.21 23.20
C ASP A 306 19.17 -0.39 23.33
N LEU A 307 18.43 -0.44 22.22
CA LEU A 307 17.07 -0.98 22.21
C LEU A 307 16.70 -1.53 20.83
N CYS A 308 15.73 -2.44 20.80
CA CYS A 308 15.01 -2.83 19.59
C CYS A 308 13.55 -2.38 19.68
N MET A 309 12.87 -2.26 18.53
CA MET A 309 11.49 -1.78 18.49
C MET A 309 10.56 -2.69 17.73
N ALA A 310 9.27 -2.58 18.01
CA ALA A 310 8.21 -3.18 17.21
C ALA A 310 7.13 -2.14 16.93
N PHE A 311 6.63 -2.13 15.70
CA PHE A 311 5.50 -1.30 15.32
C PHE A 311 4.33 -2.15 14.85
N LEU A 312 3.21 -2.03 15.54
CA LEU A 312 2.01 -2.81 15.28
C LEU A 312 0.87 -1.86 14.91
N ALA A 313 0.42 -1.90 13.66
CA ALA A 313 -0.84 -1.27 13.27
C ALA A 313 -1.99 -2.28 13.47
N GLU A 314 -3.04 -1.85 14.15
CA GLU A 314 -4.26 -2.64 14.33
C GLU A 314 -5.23 -2.37 13.17
N ASP A 315 -5.85 -3.42 12.64
CA ASP A 315 -6.96 -3.32 11.69
C ASP A 315 -8.25 -2.94 12.45
N HIS A 316 -8.32 -1.69 12.92
CA HIS A 316 -9.42 -1.21 13.76
C HIS A 316 -10.48 -0.45 12.93
N PRO A 317 -11.78 -0.62 13.23
CA PRO A 317 -12.89 0.01 12.49
C PRO A 317 -13.04 1.52 12.77
N SER A 318 -12.03 2.22 13.26
CA SER A 318 -12.12 3.66 13.50
C SER A 318 -11.35 4.44 12.44
N ASP A 319 -11.84 5.63 12.08
CA ASP A 319 -11.09 6.57 11.22
C ASP A 319 -9.73 6.99 11.82
N ASN A 320 -9.55 6.77 13.13
CA ASN A 320 -8.29 7.01 13.81
C ASN A 320 -7.33 5.82 13.69
N MET A 321 -6.06 6.15 13.45
CA MET A 321 -4.95 5.21 13.40
C MET A 321 -4.78 4.51 14.75
N CYS A 322 -5.13 3.22 14.82
CA CYS A 322 -4.86 2.37 15.97
C CYS A 322 -3.54 1.64 15.79
N TYR A 323 -2.62 1.85 16.72
CA TYR A 323 -1.31 1.23 16.72
C TYR A 323 -0.70 1.13 18.12
N LYS A 324 0.30 0.25 18.23
CA LYS A 324 1.21 0.13 19.38
C LYS A 324 2.65 0.32 18.91
N VAL A 325 3.46 0.98 19.73
CA VAL A 325 4.92 1.07 19.55
C VAL A 325 5.58 0.48 20.77
N ILE A 326 6.41 -0.54 20.59
CA ILE A 326 7.10 -1.23 21.69
C ILE A 326 8.58 -0.94 21.58
N ARG A 327 9.19 -0.53 22.70
CA ARG A 327 10.63 -0.34 22.86
C ARG A 327 11.13 -1.36 23.87
N ALA A 328 12.04 -2.23 23.49
CA ALA A 328 12.62 -3.23 24.37
C ALA A 328 14.11 -2.95 24.58
N LYS A 329 14.55 -2.91 25.85
CA LYS A 329 15.95 -2.70 26.19
C LYS A 329 16.79 -3.85 25.64
N CYS A 330 17.96 -3.51 25.11
CA CYS A 330 18.99 -4.48 24.75
C CYS A 330 20.22 -4.19 25.61
N ASP A 331 20.78 -5.19 26.29
CA ASP A 331 22.16 -5.12 26.77
C ASP A 331 22.89 -6.27 26.06
N PHE A 332 23.71 -5.92 25.09
CA PHE A 332 24.47 -6.89 24.31
C PHE A 332 25.84 -7.10 24.96
N ASN A 333 25.86 -7.79 26.09
CA ASN A 333 27.08 -8.37 26.64
C ASN A 333 27.11 -9.85 26.27
N LEU A 334 28.19 -10.31 25.62
CA LEU A 334 28.33 -11.70 25.18
C LEU A 334 28.32 -12.70 26.33
N ASP A 335 28.62 -12.25 27.56
CA ASP A 335 28.77 -13.07 28.75
C ASP A 335 27.61 -12.97 29.76
N ASP A 336 26.62 -12.10 29.53
CA ASP A 336 25.54 -11.82 30.50
C ASP A 336 24.17 -11.97 29.84
N GLU A 337 23.59 -13.17 29.94
CA GLU A 337 22.26 -13.43 29.41
C GLU A 337 21.16 -12.88 30.33
N MET A 338 20.21 -12.12 29.78
CA MET A 338 19.16 -11.52 30.59
C MET A 338 18.08 -12.52 30.99
N LYS A 339 17.77 -12.54 32.29
CA LYS A 339 16.56 -13.19 32.84
C LYS A 339 15.29 -12.38 32.60
N THR A 340 15.44 -11.08 32.39
CA THR A 340 14.31 -10.16 32.19
C THR A 340 14.65 -9.06 31.21
N VAL A 341 13.69 -8.68 30.37
CA VAL A 341 13.82 -7.58 29.41
C VAL A 341 12.83 -6.47 29.77
N PRO A 342 13.33 -5.29 30.20
CA PRO A 342 12.49 -4.10 30.34
C PRO A 342 11.94 -3.63 28.99
N ILE A 343 10.64 -3.34 28.95
CA ILE A 343 9.97 -2.79 27.77
C ILE A 343 9.13 -1.56 28.12
N GLU A 344 8.94 -0.69 27.13
CA GLU A 344 7.99 0.40 27.19
C GLU A 344 7.08 0.36 25.95
N THR A 345 5.77 0.27 26.19
CA THR A 345 4.75 0.16 25.13
C THR A 345 3.88 1.40 25.10
N PHE A 346 3.85 2.07 23.96
CA PHE A 346 2.87 3.12 23.66
C PHE A 346 1.61 2.49 23.05
N ASN A 347 0.44 2.89 23.55
CA ASN A 347 -0.84 2.54 22.95
C ASN A 347 -1.55 3.81 22.44
N SER A 348 -1.90 3.83 21.16
CA SER A 348 -2.62 4.94 20.51
C SER A 348 -3.98 5.26 21.15
N LYS A 349 -4.70 4.26 21.69
CA LYS A 349 -6.02 4.41 22.32
C LYS A 349 -5.94 5.19 23.63
N THR A 350 -4.97 4.85 24.48
CA THR A 350 -4.76 5.54 25.76
C THR A 350 -3.86 6.76 25.62
N ARG A 351 -3.09 6.86 24.52
CA ARG A 351 -2.07 7.88 24.26
C ARG A 351 -0.99 7.96 25.34
N THR A 352 -0.69 6.84 26.00
CA THR A 352 0.30 6.75 27.08
C THR A 352 1.36 5.70 26.81
N TRP A 353 2.54 5.94 27.36
CA TRP A 353 3.60 4.93 27.50
C TRP A 353 3.38 4.14 28.79
N ASN A 354 3.43 2.82 28.69
CA ASN A 354 3.35 1.89 29.81
C ASN A 354 4.65 1.09 29.89
N PHE A 355 5.30 1.15 31.05
CA PHE A 355 6.49 0.38 31.34
C PHE A 355 6.10 -1.02 31.86
N SER A 356 6.83 -2.04 31.43
CA SER A 356 6.70 -3.39 31.98
C SER A 356 8.00 -4.15 31.82
N THR A 357 8.15 -5.25 32.56
CA THR A 357 9.32 -6.13 32.46
C THR A 357 8.84 -7.49 31.98
N LEU A 358 9.47 -8.00 30.93
CA LEU A 358 9.23 -9.35 30.41
C LEU A 358 10.17 -10.35 31.06
N THR A 359 9.66 -11.51 31.43
CA THR A 359 10.47 -12.65 31.90
C THR A 359 10.92 -13.50 30.71
N CYS A 360 12.20 -13.85 30.66
CA CYS A 360 12.79 -14.67 29.59
C CYS A 360 13.05 -16.09 30.11
N LEU A 361 12.51 -17.09 29.44
CA LEU A 361 12.82 -18.50 29.67
C LEU A 361 12.94 -19.19 28.30
N PRO A 362 14.15 -19.61 27.87
CA PRO A 362 15.47 -19.43 28.50
C PRO A 362 15.96 -17.96 28.50
N THR A 363 17.09 -17.72 29.18
CA THR A 363 17.80 -16.44 29.15
C THR A 363 18.22 -16.08 27.72
N LEU A 364 18.09 -14.81 27.35
CA LEU A 364 18.42 -14.35 26.00
C LEU A 364 18.87 -12.89 26.00
N SER A 365 19.66 -12.52 24.99
CA SER A 365 20.03 -11.13 24.73
C SER A 365 19.47 -10.68 23.38
N LEU A 366 18.70 -9.59 23.37
CA LEU A 366 18.09 -9.04 22.16
C LEU A 366 19.14 -8.29 21.31
N CYS A 367 19.03 -8.42 19.98
CA CYS A 367 19.88 -7.67 19.07
C CYS A 367 19.44 -6.20 19.02
N PRO A 368 20.32 -5.26 19.40
CA PRO A 368 19.96 -3.85 19.44
C PRO A 368 19.71 -3.32 18.03
N TRP A 369 19.03 -2.18 17.96
CA TRP A 369 18.92 -1.38 16.74
C TRP A 369 18.19 -2.08 15.59
N SER A 370 17.36 -3.08 15.93
CA SER A 370 16.54 -3.84 15.00
C SER A 370 15.05 -3.50 15.15
N ALA A 371 14.33 -3.51 14.02
CA ALA A 371 12.88 -3.54 14.00
C ALA A 371 12.40 -5.00 14.02
N ALA A 372 11.39 -5.27 14.83
CA ALA A 372 10.77 -6.59 14.91
C ALA A 372 9.96 -6.89 13.66
N THR A 373 9.82 -8.17 13.35
CA THR A 373 8.77 -8.62 12.43
C THR A 373 7.50 -8.94 13.22
N VAL A 374 6.37 -8.41 12.79
CA VAL A 374 5.08 -8.63 13.45
C VAL A 374 4.25 -9.56 12.56
N VAL A 375 3.87 -10.72 13.09
CA VAL A 375 3.04 -11.71 12.39
C VAL A 375 1.86 -12.06 13.28
N LYS A 376 0.63 -11.86 12.78
CA LYS A 376 -0.61 -12.12 13.54
C LYS A 376 -0.61 -11.51 14.96
N GLY A 377 -0.07 -10.30 15.10
CA GLY A 377 0.01 -9.58 16.38
C GLY A 377 1.21 -9.95 17.27
N ALA A 378 1.85 -11.09 17.04
CA ALA A 378 3.04 -11.49 17.77
C ALA A 378 4.29 -10.81 17.21
N VAL A 379 5.14 -10.34 18.12
CA VAL A 379 6.39 -9.62 17.86
C VAL A 379 7.55 -10.59 17.84
N HIS A 380 8.40 -10.48 16.82
CA HIS A 380 9.55 -11.35 16.62
C HIS A 380 10.84 -10.53 16.48
N TRP A 381 11.70 -10.57 17.50
CA TRP A 381 12.99 -9.90 17.50
C TRP A 381 14.13 -10.89 17.32
N TYR A 382 15.16 -10.49 16.57
CA TYR A 382 16.42 -11.22 16.58
C TYR A 382 17.07 -11.14 17.96
N ALA A 383 17.60 -12.27 18.40
CA ALA A 383 18.35 -12.42 19.62
C ALA A 383 19.72 -13.06 19.34
N ALA A 384 20.61 -13.00 20.32
CA ALA A 384 21.91 -13.63 20.29
C ALA A 384 21.82 -15.15 20.03
N GLN A 385 22.95 -15.75 19.66
CA GLN A 385 23.08 -17.20 19.45
C GLN A 385 22.08 -17.79 18.42
N ARG A 386 21.67 -16.98 17.42
CA ARG A 386 20.72 -17.37 16.36
C ARG A 386 19.32 -17.69 16.90
N ASN A 387 18.92 -17.02 17.99
CA ASN A 387 17.57 -17.14 18.51
C ASN A 387 16.67 -16.02 17.98
N LEU A 388 15.38 -16.31 17.99
CA LEU A 388 14.31 -15.35 17.75
C LEU A 388 13.49 -15.27 19.03
N ALA A 389 13.39 -14.07 19.60
CA ALA A 389 12.57 -13.80 20.76
C ALA A 389 11.16 -13.44 20.31
N ILE A 390 10.16 -14.10 20.91
CA ILE A 390 8.75 -13.98 20.54
C ILE A 390 7.98 -13.40 21.73
N TYR A 391 7.26 -12.31 21.48
CA TYR A 391 6.42 -11.65 22.47
C TYR A 391 5.03 -11.37 21.89
N ASP A 392 3.99 -11.81 22.59
CA ASP A 392 2.61 -11.44 22.26
C ASP A 392 2.12 -10.36 23.23
N PRO A 393 1.93 -9.11 22.77
CA PRO A 393 1.47 -8.02 23.63
C PRO A 393 0.01 -8.14 24.08
N ASP A 394 -0.79 -9.00 23.45
CA ASP A 394 -2.22 -9.18 23.73
C ASP A 394 -2.53 -10.45 24.52
N ASN A 395 -1.61 -11.42 24.58
CA ASN A 395 -1.77 -12.65 25.37
C ASN A 395 -1.79 -12.43 26.91
N GLY A 396 -1.50 -11.21 27.38
CA GLY A 396 -1.49 -10.85 28.82
C GLY A 396 -0.31 -11.43 29.61
N GLU A 397 0.29 -12.52 29.13
CA GLU A 397 1.53 -13.07 29.64
C GLU A 397 2.72 -12.14 29.34
N ARG A 398 3.41 -11.69 30.40
CA ARG A 398 4.62 -10.87 30.27
C ARG A 398 5.86 -11.75 30.10
N ARG A 399 5.79 -12.66 29.13
CA ARG A 399 6.83 -13.67 28.87
C ARG A 399 7.38 -13.50 27.47
N LEU A 400 8.68 -13.69 27.36
CA LEU A 400 9.42 -13.71 26.11
C LEU A 400 9.84 -15.17 25.88
N SER A 401 9.26 -15.80 24.86
CA SER A 401 9.69 -17.14 24.45
C SER A 401 10.81 -17.03 23.42
N SER A 402 11.58 -18.10 23.24
CA SER A 402 12.67 -18.13 22.27
C SER A 402 12.50 -19.30 21.31
N ILE A 403 12.98 -19.12 20.08
CA ILE A 403 13.10 -20.21 19.11
C ILE A 403 14.41 -20.08 18.33
N LYS A 404 15.13 -21.19 18.19
CA LYS A 404 16.39 -21.23 17.44
C LYS A 404 16.13 -21.20 15.94
N LEU A 405 16.86 -20.35 15.21
CA LEU A 405 16.78 -20.24 13.76
C LEU A 405 17.54 -21.41 13.08
N PRO A 406 17.11 -21.86 11.89
CA PRO A 406 17.83 -22.85 11.06
C PRO A 406 19.00 -22.21 10.28
N GLY A 407 20.06 -22.97 9.96
CA GLY A 407 21.29 -22.48 9.29
C GLY A 407 22.59 -22.54 10.13
N SER A 408 23.73 -22.08 9.59
CA SER A 408 25.02 -22.04 10.29
C SER A 408 25.34 -20.64 10.84
N ILE A 409 26.50 -20.46 11.48
CA ILE A 409 26.94 -19.19 12.11
C ILE A 409 27.62 -18.26 11.08
N ASP A 410 27.94 -18.74 9.88
CA ASP A 410 28.84 -18.06 8.95
C ASP A 410 28.18 -16.91 8.19
N PHE A 411 28.22 -15.69 8.75
CA PHE A 411 27.99 -14.39 8.09
C PHE A 411 26.94 -14.39 6.96
N GLU A 412 25.71 -14.77 7.31
CA GLU A 412 24.56 -14.81 6.38
C GLU A 412 23.74 -13.52 6.47
N GLU A 413 23.36 -12.96 5.33
CA GLU A 413 22.25 -11.98 5.28
C GLU A 413 20.94 -12.70 5.54
N ARG A 414 20.03 -12.04 6.28
CA ARG A 414 18.82 -12.66 6.82
C ARG A 414 17.62 -11.75 6.66
N ALA A 415 16.46 -12.35 6.41
CA ALA A 415 15.17 -11.67 6.41
C ALA A 415 14.13 -12.46 7.18
N LEU A 416 13.21 -11.74 7.81
CA LEU A 416 11.97 -12.28 8.36
C LEU A 416 10.80 -11.66 7.62
N GLY A 417 9.69 -12.38 7.57
CA GLY A 417 8.47 -11.88 6.97
C GLY A 417 7.26 -12.73 7.32
N GLU A 418 6.12 -12.31 6.80
CA GLU A 418 4.87 -13.08 6.85
C GLU A 418 4.66 -13.78 5.50
N SER A 419 4.40 -15.08 5.55
CA SER A 419 4.07 -15.89 4.38
C SER A 419 2.62 -15.66 3.93
N PHE A 420 2.24 -16.18 2.76
CA PHE A 420 0.86 -16.03 2.25
C PHE A 420 -0.20 -16.66 3.17
N ASP A 421 0.14 -17.76 3.85
CA ASP A 421 -0.65 -18.45 4.87
C ASP A 421 -0.64 -17.75 6.26
N GLY A 422 -0.01 -16.58 6.35
CA GLY A 422 0.09 -15.81 7.59
C GLY A 422 0.97 -16.48 8.65
N LEU A 423 1.97 -17.25 8.22
CA LEU A 423 2.97 -17.87 9.09
C LEU A 423 4.25 -17.04 9.06
N LEU A 424 5.07 -17.21 10.10
CA LEU A 424 6.39 -16.60 10.13
C LEU A 424 7.30 -17.34 9.14
N GLN A 425 7.91 -16.59 8.22
CA GLN A 425 8.95 -17.11 7.33
C GLN A 425 10.29 -16.45 7.61
N TYR A 426 11.34 -17.25 7.51
CA TYR A 426 12.73 -16.88 7.72
C TYR A 426 13.53 -17.29 6.51
N GLY A 427 14.30 -16.34 5.96
CA GLY A 427 15.17 -16.57 4.84
C GLY A 427 16.58 -16.16 5.17
N TRP A 428 17.54 -16.92 4.70
CA TRP A 428 18.95 -16.58 4.83
C TRP A 428 19.68 -16.92 3.54
N SER A 429 20.74 -16.16 3.27
CA SER A 429 21.57 -16.36 2.10
C SER A 429 23.06 -16.39 2.45
N SER A 430 23.80 -17.22 1.73
CA SER A 430 25.26 -17.25 1.73
C SER A 430 25.81 -17.20 0.31
N LYS A 431 27.13 -17.29 0.17
CA LYS A 431 27.81 -17.36 -1.14
C LYS A 431 27.31 -18.51 -2.01
N SER A 432 26.79 -19.59 -1.41
CA SER A 432 26.35 -20.79 -2.13
C SER A 432 24.90 -20.70 -2.59
N GLY A 433 24.05 -19.91 -1.92
CA GLY A 433 22.63 -19.91 -2.21
C GLY A 433 21.74 -19.25 -1.17
N LEU A 434 20.45 -19.56 -1.29
CA LEU A 434 19.34 -19.04 -0.49
C LEU A 434 18.54 -20.21 0.07
N GLU A 435 18.17 -20.13 1.34
CA GLU A 435 17.17 -21.00 1.94
C GLU A 435 16.04 -20.19 2.57
N ILE A 436 14.82 -20.70 2.45
CA ILE A 436 13.63 -20.12 3.06
C ILE A 436 12.93 -21.21 3.87
N TRP A 437 12.66 -20.90 5.12
CA TRP A 437 12.06 -21.75 6.12
C TRP A 437 10.76 -21.10 6.61
N VAL A 438 9.77 -21.91 6.96
CA VAL A 438 8.52 -21.42 7.55
C VAL A 438 8.26 -22.13 8.87
N LEU A 439 7.84 -21.34 9.85
CA LEU A 439 7.53 -21.83 11.17
C LEU A 439 6.11 -22.40 11.19
N ARG A 440 5.98 -23.68 11.51
CA ARG A 440 4.70 -24.37 11.65
C ARG A 440 4.55 -24.90 13.06
N ASN A 441 3.30 -25.00 13.50
CA ASN A 441 2.97 -25.83 14.65
C ASN A 441 2.93 -27.28 14.15
N GLU A 442 3.51 -28.20 14.91
CA GLU A 442 3.37 -29.62 14.65
C GLU A 442 1.91 -30.03 14.94
N GLU A 443 1.20 -30.51 13.92
CA GLU A 443 -0.12 -31.11 14.11
C GLU A 443 0.08 -32.47 14.78
N VAL A 444 -0.38 -32.59 16.03
CA VAL A 444 -0.18 -33.77 16.88
C VAL A 444 -1.13 -34.90 16.47
N GLY A 445 -0.62 -35.88 15.73
CA GLY A 445 -1.19 -37.22 15.68
C GLY A 445 -0.71 -38.03 16.88
N HIS A 446 -1.57 -38.19 17.89
CA HIS A 446 -1.47 -39.07 19.07
C HIS A 446 -0.25 -38.95 20.01
N ALA A 447 -0.57 -38.89 21.31
CA ALA A 447 0.29 -38.93 22.50
C ALA A 447 1.06 -37.64 22.85
N ILE A 448 0.59 -37.00 23.92
CA ILE A 448 1.17 -35.82 24.56
C ILE A 448 2.39 -36.25 25.38
N VAL A 449 3.57 -35.74 25.03
CA VAL A 449 4.61 -35.44 26.02
C VAL A 449 4.69 -33.91 26.07
N PRO A 450 4.43 -33.26 27.22
CA PRO A 450 4.65 -31.83 27.35
C PRO A 450 6.14 -31.56 27.19
N SER A 451 6.53 -30.67 26.28
CA SER A 451 7.87 -30.10 26.30
C SER A 451 7.99 -29.18 27.51
N ASP A 452 9.07 -29.34 28.28
CA ASP A 452 9.34 -28.65 29.55
C ASP A 452 9.47 -27.10 29.41
N ASP A 453 9.43 -26.59 28.17
CA ASP A 453 9.72 -25.20 27.80
C ASP A 453 8.47 -24.34 27.52
N GLY A 454 7.26 -24.86 27.71
CA GLY A 454 6.02 -24.07 27.62
C GLY A 454 5.73 -23.44 26.25
N CYS A 455 6.46 -23.82 25.20
CA CYS A 455 6.24 -23.39 23.83
C CYS A 455 5.50 -24.52 23.08
N PRO A 456 4.38 -24.26 22.38
CA PRO A 456 3.77 -25.27 21.52
C PRO A 456 4.81 -25.79 20.54
N ASN A 457 4.81 -27.10 20.24
CA ASN A 457 5.75 -27.74 19.32
C ASN A 457 5.81 -26.98 17.98
N LYS A 458 6.75 -26.06 17.86
CA LYS A 458 6.95 -25.17 16.73
C LYS A 458 8.23 -25.61 16.04
N SER A 459 8.13 -26.05 14.80
CA SER A 459 9.27 -26.53 14.03
C SER A 459 9.45 -25.78 12.72
N TRP A 460 10.72 -25.50 12.41
CA TRP A 460 11.11 -24.87 11.16
C TRP A 460 11.06 -25.89 10.03
N ASN A 461 10.25 -25.61 9.02
CA ASN A 461 10.10 -26.44 7.84
C ASN A 461 10.78 -25.76 6.65
N LEU A 462 11.74 -26.44 6.01
CA LEU A 462 12.40 -25.94 4.81
C LEU A 462 11.38 -25.86 3.67
N ARG A 463 11.17 -24.67 3.12
CA ARG A 463 10.22 -24.43 2.02
C ARG A 463 10.92 -24.31 0.68
N TYR A 464 12.05 -23.59 0.63
CA TYR A 464 12.84 -23.44 -0.60
C TYR A 464 14.33 -23.53 -0.30
N ARG A 465 15.06 -24.15 -1.23
CA ARG A 465 16.52 -24.14 -1.30
C ARG A 465 16.93 -23.85 -2.74
N LEU A 466 17.77 -22.84 -2.92
CA LEU A 466 18.18 -22.34 -4.23
C LEU A 466 19.68 -22.10 -4.26
N ASN A 467 20.34 -22.47 -5.37
CA ASN A 467 21.73 -22.10 -5.61
C ASN A 467 21.80 -20.87 -6.53
N PHE A 468 22.54 -19.84 -6.11
CA PHE A 468 22.60 -18.59 -6.89
C PHE A 468 23.31 -18.77 -8.24
N LYS A 469 24.34 -19.62 -8.32
CA LYS A 469 25.04 -19.87 -9.59
C LYS A 469 24.11 -20.53 -10.61
N THR A 470 23.27 -21.48 -10.19
CA THR A 470 22.30 -22.13 -11.09
C THR A 470 21.19 -21.17 -11.49
N MET A 471 20.74 -20.32 -10.56
CA MET A 471 19.72 -19.31 -10.83
C MET A 471 20.21 -18.28 -11.87
N TRP A 472 21.43 -17.73 -11.70
CA TRP A 472 21.97 -16.75 -12.64
C TRP A 472 22.23 -17.34 -14.04
N LYS A 473 22.61 -18.63 -14.14
CA LYS A 473 22.73 -19.33 -15.43
C LYS A 473 21.40 -19.42 -16.18
N LYS A 474 20.27 -19.54 -15.48
CA LYS A 474 18.92 -19.50 -16.08
C LYS A 474 18.51 -18.10 -16.55
N ASN A 475 19.21 -17.06 -16.08
CA ASN A 475 18.91 -15.66 -16.35
C ASN A 475 20.14 -14.94 -16.97
N PRO A 476 20.61 -15.37 -18.17
CA PRO A 476 21.91 -14.98 -18.73
C PRO A 476 22.01 -13.47 -19.05
N THR A 477 20.89 -12.83 -19.38
CA THR A 477 20.79 -11.40 -19.65
C THR A 477 21.17 -10.55 -18.45
N PHE A 478 20.83 -11.00 -17.23
CA PHE A 478 21.15 -10.30 -16.00
C PHE A 478 22.52 -10.69 -15.46
N MET A 479 22.89 -11.97 -15.60
CA MET A 479 24.20 -12.48 -15.19
C MET A 479 25.34 -11.67 -15.84
N THR A 480 25.27 -11.41 -17.14
CA THR A 480 26.29 -10.64 -17.87
C THR A 480 26.34 -9.15 -17.50
N LYS A 481 25.20 -8.56 -17.12
CA LYS A 481 25.09 -7.12 -16.83
C LYS A 481 25.35 -6.76 -15.37
N PHE A 482 25.00 -7.63 -14.42
CA PHE A 482 24.91 -7.27 -13.00
C PHE A 482 25.73 -8.18 -12.07
N CYS A 483 26.15 -9.35 -12.52
CA CYS A 483 27.00 -10.26 -11.76
C CYS A 483 28.46 -10.17 -12.23
N THR A 484 29.17 -9.13 -11.82
CA THR A 484 30.63 -9.10 -11.89
C THR A 484 31.21 -9.99 -10.78
N ARG A 485 32.42 -10.55 -10.98
CA ARG A 485 33.01 -11.60 -10.12
C ARG A 485 33.12 -11.26 -8.63
N ASP A 486 32.95 -9.99 -8.23
CA ASP A 486 33.20 -9.51 -6.86
C ASP A 486 31.92 -9.17 -6.05
N LYS A 487 30.72 -9.28 -6.64
CA LYS A 487 29.46 -8.91 -5.96
C LYS A 487 28.64 -10.13 -5.57
N GLU A 488 28.55 -10.39 -4.27
CA GLU A 488 27.77 -11.50 -3.73
C GLU A 488 26.26 -11.20 -3.81
N THR A 489 25.49 -12.21 -4.23
CA THR A 489 24.03 -12.16 -4.22
C THR A 489 23.52 -12.49 -2.83
N GLN A 490 22.59 -11.69 -2.31
CA GLN A 490 22.10 -11.81 -0.94
C GLN A 490 20.58 -11.60 -0.87
N ILE A 491 19.94 -12.24 0.11
CA ILE A 491 18.54 -11.96 0.45
C ILE A 491 18.42 -10.52 0.93
N LEU A 492 17.36 -9.85 0.52
CA LEU A 492 17.08 -8.47 0.93
C LEU A 492 15.87 -8.39 1.84
N SER A 493 14.73 -8.90 1.37
CA SER A 493 13.47 -8.86 2.11
C SER A 493 12.43 -9.78 1.47
N PHE A 494 11.44 -10.18 2.27
CA PHE A 494 10.23 -10.80 1.75
C PHE A 494 9.23 -9.75 1.27
N LEU A 495 8.41 -10.14 0.28
CA LEU A 495 7.20 -9.39 -0.04
C LEU A 495 6.12 -9.63 1.02
N HIS A 496 5.31 -8.61 1.30
CA HIS A 496 4.25 -8.72 2.30
C HIS A 496 3.25 -9.83 1.95
N ARG A 497 3.06 -10.80 2.88
CA ARG A 497 2.14 -11.95 2.73
C ARG A 497 2.30 -12.70 1.41
N ASN A 498 3.55 -12.92 1.02
CA ASN A 498 3.89 -13.59 -0.22
C ASN A 498 4.87 -14.73 0.08
N SER A 499 4.67 -15.87 -0.58
CA SER A 499 5.54 -17.05 -0.47
C SER A 499 6.11 -17.52 -1.80
N GLU A 500 5.81 -16.82 -2.89
CA GLU A 500 6.19 -17.18 -4.25
C GLU A 500 7.40 -16.39 -4.74
N SER A 501 7.65 -15.20 -4.18
CA SER A 501 8.72 -14.33 -4.60
C SER A 501 9.44 -13.67 -3.42
N VAL A 502 10.71 -13.36 -3.63
CA VAL A 502 11.59 -12.73 -2.63
C VAL A 502 12.43 -11.64 -3.30
N CYS A 503 12.70 -10.55 -2.57
CA CYS A 503 13.65 -9.56 -3.04
C CYS A 503 15.07 -10.01 -2.70
N ILE A 504 15.94 -10.02 -3.71
CA ILE A 504 17.38 -10.26 -3.57
C ILE A 504 18.15 -9.04 -4.07
N ARG A 505 19.40 -8.91 -3.64
CA ARG A 505 20.32 -7.88 -4.12
C ARG A 505 21.60 -8.47 -4.68
N SER A 506 22.20 -7.78 -5.63
CA SER A 506 23.57 -8.01 -6.10
C SER A 506 24.24 -6.66 -6.29
N GLY A 507 25.19 -6.33 -5.39
CA GLY A 507 25.71 -4.97 -5.28
C GLY A 507 24.61 -3.96 -4.93
N SER A 508 24.43 -2.94 -5.77
CA SER A 508 23.39 -1.93 -5.61
C SER A 508 22.07 -2.29 -6.29
N ASP A 509 22.05 -3.30 -7.15
CA ASP A 509 20.84 -3.65 -7.89
C ASP A 509 19.94 -4.58 -7.07
N ILE A 510 18.64 -4.31 -7.11
CA ILE A 510 17.61 -5.08 -6.43
C ILE A 510 16.83 -5.85 -7.49
N PHE A 511 16.54 -7.12 -7.19
CA PHE A 511 15.81 -8.02 -8.07
C PHE A 511 14.65 -8.67 -7.32
N LEU A 512 13.59 -8.95 -8.05
CA LEU A 512 12.51 -9.81 -7.63
C LEU A 512 12.78 -11.20 -8.19
N LEU A 513 12.97 -12.17 -7.30
CA LEU A 513 13.16 -13.57 -7.64
C LEU A 513 11.86 -14.33 -7.42
N HIS A 514 11.34 -14.94 -8.48
CA HIS A 514 10.23 -15.89 -8.42
C HIS A 514 10.78 -17.27 -8.07
N LEU A 515 10.33 -17.84 -6.95
CA LEU A 515 10.95 -19.01 -6.31
C LEU A 515 10.66 -20.32 -7.04
N MET A 516 9.49 -20.44 -7.68
CA MET A 516 9.06 -21.66 -8.37
C MET A 516 9.81 -21.90 -9.67
N ASP A 517 9.85 -20.91 -10.55
CA ASP A 517 10.49 -20.99 -11.87
C ASP A 517 11.94 -20.46 -11.88
N GLN A 518 12.38 -19.81 -10.80
CA GLN A 518 13.68 -19.16 -10.66
C GLN A 518 13.88 -18.02 -11.67
N LYS A 519 12.78 -17.41 -12.14
CA LYS A 519 12.81 -16.24 -12.99
C LYS A 519 13.18 -15.00 -12.16
N VAL A 520 14.03 -14.15 -12.71
CA VAL A 520 14.47 -12.92 -12.06
C VAL A 520 13.99 -11.70 -12.83
N GLU A 521 13.50 -10.70 -12.11
CA GLU A 521 13.07 -9.42 -12.64
C GLU A 521 13.84 -8.28 -11.95
N VAL A 522 14.34 -7.32 -12.72
CA VAL A 522 15.02 -6.15 -12.14
C VAL A 522 13.99 -5.22 -11.54
N VAL A 523 14.18 -4.86 -10.27
CA VAL A 523 13.36 -3.85 -9.62
C VAL A 523 13.96 -2.48 -9.92
N LEU A 524 13.32 -1.76 -10.84
CA LEU A 524 13.73 -0.40 -11.19
C LEU A 524 13.33 0.57 -10.08
N TYR A 525 14.29 1.35 -9.60
CA TYR A 525 14.04 2.39 -8.61
C TYR A 525 14.81 3.68 -8.90
N ASN A 526 14.27 4.79 -8.41
CA ASN A 526 14.86 6.12 -8.59
C ASN A 526 16.04 6.35 -7.63
N GLY A 527 17.26 6.43 -8.19
CA GLY A 527 18.50 6.80 -7.48
C GLY A 527 19.63 5.78 -7.55
N ARG A 528 19.92 5.22 -8.73
CA ARG A 528 20.89 4.10 -8.88
C ARG A 528 22.25 4.39 -8.23
N GLY A 529 22.56 3.59 -7.21
CA GLY A 529 23.88 3.01 -6.95
C GLY A 529 24.90 3.83 -6.16
N SER A 530 25.19 5.07 -6.53
CA SER A 530 26.40 5.75 -6.04
C SER A 530 26.26 6.47 -4.69
N SER A 531 25.05 6.59 -4.14
CA SER A 531 24.80 7.37 -2.91
C SER A 531 24.51 6.53 -1.66
N ILE A 532 24.24 5.23 -1.80
CA ILE A 532 23.93 4.36 -0.65
C ILE A 532 25.20 3.64 -0.24
N SER A 533 25.68 3.93 0.97
CA SER A 533 26.71 3.12 1.60
C SER A 533 26.07 1.86 2.17
N TRP A 534 26.09 0.78 1.38
CA TRP A 534 25.47 -0.51 1.71
C TRP A 534 26.12 -1.20 2.92
N ASP A 535 27.37 -0.87 3.25
CA ASP A 535 28.05 -1.41 4.44
C ASP A 535 27.38 -0.95 5.74
N PHE A 536 26.72 0.21 5.72
CA PHE A 536 26.05 0.80 6.88
C PHE A 536 24.53 0.94 6.69
N SER A 537 24.00 0.57 5.53
CA SER A 537 22.60 0.79 5.18
C SER A 537 21.89 -0.52 4.89
N ARG A 538 20.77 -0.74 5.57
CA ARG A 538 19.74 -1.69 5.18
C ARG A 538 18.69 -0.99 4.34
N VAL A 539 17.96 -1.75 3.53
CA VAL A 539 16.78 -1.24 2.83
C VAL A 539 15.57 -2.04 3.22
N ALA A 540 14.50 -1.35 3.61
CA ALA A 540 13.25 -1.94 4.03
C ALA A 540 12.18 -1.68 2.97
N PRO A 541 11.52 -2.71 2.42
CA PRO A 541 10.43 -2.50 1.48
C PRO A 541 9.26 -1.82 2.19
N TYR A 542 8.64 -0.86 1.52
CA TYR A 542 7.46 -0.18 2.00
C TYR A 542 6.25 -0.59 1.18
N PHE A 543 5.27 -1.15 1.87
CA PHE A 543 4.03 -1.63 1.30
C PHE A 543 2.87 -0.76 1.72
N ARG A 544 1.94 -0.56 0.79
CA ARG A 544 0.68 0.12 1.02
C ARG A 544 -0.46 -0.87 0.81
N PRO A 545 -1.48 -0.90 1.67
CA PRO A 545 -2.76 -1.55 1.40
C PRO A 545 -3.37 -1.05 0.08
N ASP A 546 -3.70 -1.98 -0.81
CA ASP A 546 -4.53 -1.71 -1.99
C ASP A 546 -6.00 -1.72 -1.58
N TRP A 547 -6.41 -0.65 -0.91
CA TRP A 547 -7.80 -0.37 -0.58
C TRP A 547 -8.22 0.99 -1.16
N PRO A 548 -9.46 1.13 -1.66
CA PRO A 548 -9.99 2.41 -2.08
C PRO A 548 -10.13 3.36 -0.90
N HIS A 549 -9.56 4.55 -1.06
CA HIS A 549 -9.72 5.65 -0.10
C HIS A 549 -10.38 6.83 -0.81
N SER A 550 -11.33 7.44 -0.13
CA SER A 550 -12.11 8.56 -0.61
C SER A 550 -12.24 9.59 0.51
N SER A 551 -11.91 10.85 0.23
CA SER A 551 -12.21 11.94 1.14
C SER A 551 -13.70 12.26 1.21
N LEU A 552 -14.53 11.78 0.27
CA LEU A 552 -16.01 11.83 0.36
C LEU A 552 -16.57 11.08 1.57
N CYS A 553 -15.80 10.12 2.11
CA CYS A 553 -16.27 9.21 3.16
C CYS A 553 -15.78 9.63 4.56
N LEU A 554 -15.01 10.73 4.66
CA LEU A 554 -14.48 11.29 5.92
C LEU A 554 -15.37 12.43 6.46
N CYS A 555 -16.68 12.40 6.20
CA CYS A 555 -17.63 13.44 6.62
C CYS A 555 -18.57 12.94 7.70
#